data_AF-A0AAD8REC4-F1
#
_entry.id   AF-A0AAD8REC4-F1
#
_cell.length_a   1.000
_cell.length_b   1.000
_cell.length_c   1.000
_cell.angle_alpha   90.00
_cell.angle_beta   90.00
_cell.angle_gamma   90.00
#
_symmetry.space_group_name_H-M   'P 1'
#
loop_
_entity.id
_entity.type
_entity.pdbx_description
1 polymer ?
#
loop_
_entity_poly.entity_id
_entity_poly.type
_entity_poly.pdbx_seq_one_letter_code
_entity_poly.pdbx_strand_id
1 'polypeptide(L)'
;MAPRRRSNTGFIGVRQRAAGHFASEISAGGVRVWLGTFYTKEAAARAYDVAAWSRYFESAQRFRDGQRRIDTTEADEQFMAQWRRDHPGDVAATRAFWKEKQAYRRERRAGKRQRRAEYDAEYAKGEASTWGENDERWFSYLSSTASEDTPSEDEDFEN
;
A
#
# COMPACT_ATOMS: atom_id res chain seq x y z
N MET A 1 12.13 0.95 29.97
CA MET A 1 12.76 2.20 29.46
C MET A 1 13.82 2.65 30.44
N ALA A 2 15.09 2.67 30.04
CA ALA A 2 16.16 3.20 30.90
C ALA A 2 16.02 4.73 31.04
N PRO A 3 16.28 5.32 32.22
CA PRO A 3 16.26 6.77 32.37
C PRO A 3 17.30 7.37 31.40
N ARG A 4 16.85 8.28 30.54
CA ARG A 4 17.75 8.98 29.60
C ARG A 4 18.84 9.67 30.44
N ARG A 5 20.11 9.49 30.07
CA ARG A 5 21.25 10.11 30.77
C ARG A 5 20.96 11.62 30.92
N ARG A 6 20.86 12.08 32.17
CA ARG A 6 20.69 13.51 32.46
C ARG A 6 21.94 14.23 31.95
N SER A 7 21.73 15.26 31.14
CA SER A 7 22.81 16.14 30.70
C SER A 7 23.37 16.90 31.91
N ASN A 8 24.56 17.46 31.77
CA ASN A 8 25.20 18.27 32.83
C ASN A 8 24.35 19.49 33.26
N THR A 9 23.31 19.84 32.50
CA THR A 9 22.39 20.95 32.79
C THR A 9 21.19 20.53 33.64
N GLY A 10 20.95 19.22 33.83
CA GLY A 10 19.80 18.68 34.55
C GLY A 10 18.50 18.65 33.76
N PHE A 11 18.48 19.20 32.53
CA PHE A 11 17.28 19.29 31.68
C PHE A 11 17.41 18.43 30.42
N ILE A 12 16.29 17.82 30.01
CA ILE A 12 16.24 16.99 28.80
C ILE A 12 16.37 17.89 27.57
N GLY A 13 17.19 17.50 26.60
CA GLY A 13 17.36 18.25 25.35
C GLY A 13 18.15 19.56 25.48
N VAL A 14 18.67 19.89 26.68
CA VAL A 14 19.44 21.12 26.91
C VAL A 14 20.94 20.83 27.03
N ARG A 15 21.76 21.51 26.23
CA ARG A 15 23.23 21.42 26.26
C ARG A 15 23.88 22.76 26.57
N GLN A 16 24.79 22.79 27.54
CA GLN A 16 25.61 23.97 27.82
C GLN A 16 26.78 24.05 26.82
N ARG A 17 27.04 25.25 26.25
CA ARG A 17 28.24 25.54 25.46
C ARG A 17 29.29 26.22 26.32
N ALA A 18 30.55 26.18 25.88
CA ALA A 18 31.69 26.80 26.56
C ALA A 18 31.51 28.31 26.80
N ALA A 19 30.72 28.99 25.96
CA ALA A 19 30.39 30.41 26.08
C ALA A 19 29.28 30.71 27.12
N GLY A 20 28.87 29.74 27.94
CA GLY A 20 27.83 29.93 28.97
C GLY A 20 26.38 29.90 28.46
N HIS A 21 26.17 29.86 27.14
CA HIS A 21 24.84 29.73 26.54
C HIS A 21 24.31 28.29 26.57
N PHE A 22 22.99 28.17 26.57
CA PHE A 22 22.26 26.90 26.56
C PHE A 22 21.60 26.67 25.21
N ALA A 23 21.89 25.54 24.59
CA ALA A 23 21.26 25.09 23.36
C ALA A 23 20.11 24.14 23.68
N SER A 24 18.99 24.29 22.97
CA SER A 24 17.86 23.36 23.04
C SER A 24 17.73 22.58 21.74
N GLU A 25 17.67 21.26 21.83
CA GLU A 25 17.49 20.34 20.71
C GLU A 25 16.49 19.24 21.04
N ILE A 26 15.70 18.84 20.04
CA ILE A 26 14.78 17.70 20.14
C ILE A 26 15.11 16.65 19.08
N SER A 27 15.22 15.39 19.52
CA SER A 27 15.39 14.25 18.61
C SER A 27 14.10 13.44 18.57
N ALA A 28 13.56 13.22 17.38
CA ALA A 28 12.40 12.36 17.15
C ALA A 28 12.64 11.51 15.90
N GLY A 29 12.42 10.19 15.99
CA GLY A 29 12.52 9.28 14.84
C GLY A 29 13.89 9.30 14.14
N GLY A 30 14.97 9.56 14.86
CA GLY A 30 16.33 9.67 14.29
C GLY A 30 16.70 11.05 13.74
N VAL A 31 15.75 11.98 13.60
CA VAL A 31 16.01 13.35 13.15
C VAL A 31 16.22 14.27 14.36
N ARG A 32 17.30 15.07 14.35
CA ARG A 32 17.60 16.08 15.38
C ARG A 32 17.23 17.46 14.85
N VAL A 33 16.42 18.19 15.61
CA VAL A 33 15.99 19.55 15.27
C VAL A 33 16.55 20.51 16.31
N TRP A 34 17.18 21.56 15.83
CA TRP A 34 17.69 22.66 16.64
C TRP A 34 16.57 23.65 16.94
N LEU A 35 16.27 23.87 18.22
CA LEU A 35 15.20 24.77 18.66
C LEU A 35 15.70 26.20 18.93
N GLY A 36 17.00 26.35 19.19
CA GLY A 36 17.63 27.65 19.40
C GLY A 36 18.67 27.66 20.51
N THR A 37 19.28 28.83 20.70
CA THR A 37 20.18 29.14 21.82
C THR A 37 19.53 30.13 22.77
N PHE A 38 19.67 29.88 24.06
CA PHE A 38 19.10 30.66 25.14
C PHE A 38 20.17 31.02 26.17
N TYR A 39 19.94 32.11 26.90
CA TYR A 39 20.84 32.58 27.95
C TYR A 39 20.68 31.81 29.26
N THR A 40 19.51 31.23 29.50
CA THR A 40 19.22 30.45 30.72
C THR A 40 18.84 29.01 30.39
N LYS A 41 19.17 28.09 31.31
CA LYS A 41 18.84 26.66 31.18
C LYS A 41 17.32 26.43 31.21
N GLU A 42 16.59 27.23 31.97
CA GLU A 42 15.14 27.18 32.10
C GLU A 42 14.43 27.65 30.83
N ALA A 43 14.95 28.68 30.14
CA ALA A 43 14.40 29.11 28.86
C ALA A 43 14.60 28.03 27.77
N ALA A 44 15.78 27.40 27.73
CA ALA A 44 16.05 26.29 26.83
C ALA A 44 15.16 25.06 27.11
N ALA A 45 14.89 24.77 28.39
CA ALA A 45 13.99 23.69 28.80
C ALA A 45 12.54 23.97 28.38
N ARG A 46 12.04 25.19 28.59
CA ARG A 46 10.69 25.58 28.15
C ARG A 46 10.51 25.45 26.64
N ALA A 47 11.52 25.84 25.85
CA ALA A 47 11.49 25.65 24.41
C ALA A 47 11.43 24.16 24.02
N TYR A 48 12.13 23.30 24.76
CA TYR A 48 12.05 21.85 24.58
C TYR A 48 10.65 21.31 24.91
N ASP A 49 10.06 21.74 26.03
CA ASP A 49 8.74 21.27 26.47
C ASP A 49 7.64 21.66 25.48
N VAL A 50 7.67 22.89 24.94
CA VAL A 50 6.73 23.32 23.90
C VAL A 50 6.89 22.49 22.63
N ALA A 51 8.13 22.27 22.17
CA ALA A 51 8.39 21.46 20.99
C ALA A 51 7.98 19.99 21.18
N ALA A 52 8.22 19.44 22.37
CA ALA A 52 7.80 18.09 22.74
C ALA A 52 6.28 18.00 22.76
N TRP A 53 5.59 18.96 23.39
CA TRP A 53 4.14 18.99 23.49
C TRP A 53 3.46 19.09 22.11
N SER A 54 3.93 20.00 21.25
CA SER A 54 3.45 20.10 19.86
C SER A 54 3.60 18.79 19.09
N ARG A 55 4.73 18.08 19.29
CA ARG A 55 4.96 16.77 18.66
C ARG A 55 4.06 15.66 19.20
N TYR A 56 3.83 15.61 20.51
CA TYR A 56 2.89 14.68 21.10
C TYR A 56 1.46 14.94 20.63
N PHE A 57 1.10 16.22 20.44
CA PHE A 57 -0.22 16.58 19.94
C PHE A 57 -0.39 16.22 18.46
N GLU A 58 0.61 16.48 17.60
CA GLU A 58 0.59 16.11 16.19
C GLU A 58 0.53 14.59 15.99
N SER A 59 1.29 13.81 16.78
CA SER A 59 1.23 12.35 16.72
C SER A 59 -0.10 11.80 17.26
N ALA A 60 -0.67 12.41 18.32
CA ALA A 60 -1.99 12.05 18.83
C ALA A 60 -3.13 12.41 17.85
N GLN A 61 -3.00 13.51 17.11
CA GLN A 61 -3.92 13.87 16.03
C GLN A 61 -3.86 12.83 14.90
N ARG A 62 -2.67 12.44 14.44
CA ARG A 62 -2.52 11.40 13.42
C ARG A 62 -3.10 10.05 13.85
N PHE A 63 -2.94 9.69 15.13
CA PHE A 63 -3.56 8.49 15.70
C PHE A 63 -5.09 8.59 15.70
N ARG A 64 -5.63 9.76 16.08
CA ARG A 64 -7.08 10.03 16.05
C ARG A 64 -7.64 9.99 14.62
N ASP A 65 -6.93 10.54 13.65
CA ASP A 65 -7.35 10.54 12.24
C ASP A 65 -7.25 9.15 11.61
N GLY A 66 -6.24 8.36 12.01
CA GLY A 66 -6.13 6.94 11.68
C GLY A 66 -7.29 6.13 12.26
N GLN A 67 -7.63 6.35 13.53
CA GLN A 67 -8.77 5.69 14.17
C GLN A 67 -10.10 6.09 13.52
N ARG A 68 -10.32 7.37 13.20
CA ARG A 68 -11.54 7.83 12.51
C ARG A 68 -11.71 7.19 11.13
N ARG A 69 -10.61 6.95 10.40
CA ARG A 69 -10.64 6.22 9.12
C ARG A 69 -11.12 4.78 9.31
N ILE A 70 -10.63 4.10 10.35
CA ILE A 70 -11.03 2.72 10.68
C ILE A 70 -12.50 2.67 11.10
N ASP A 71 -12.93 3.60 11.96
CA ASP A 71 -14.33 3.67 12.42
C ASP A 71 -15.29 3.97 11.24
N THR A 72 -14.84 4.75 10.26
CA THR A 72 -15.61 5.03 9.03
C THR A 72 -15.72 3.77 8.16
N THR A 73 -14.64 2.99 8.02
CA THR A 73 -14.67 1.73 7.26
C THR A 73 -15.55 0.66 7.92
N GLU A 74 -15.54 0.55 9.25
CA GLU A 74 -16.41 -0.41 9.96
C GLU A 74 -17.89 -0.02 9.87
N ALA A 75 -18.20 1.28 9.95
CA ALA A 75 -19.55 1.78 9.75
C ALA A 75 -20.04 1.56 8.29
N ASP A 76 -19.16 1.77 7.30
CA ASP A 76 -19.44 1.50 5.90
C ASP A 76 -19.63 -0.01 5.63
N GLU A 77 -18.83 -0.87 6.25
CA GLU A 77 -19.00 -2.33 6.15
C GLU A 77 -20.33 -2.80 6.75
N GLN A 78 -20.72 -2.25 7.90
CA GLN A 78 -22.01 -2.54 8.53
C GLN A 78 -23.19 -2.02 7.69
N PHE A 79 -23.06 -0.81 7.13
CA PHE A 79 -24.04 -0.24 6.20
C PHE A 79 -24.18 -1.11 4.95
N MET A 80 -23.07 -1.50 4.33
CA MET A 80 -23.07 -2.39 3.16
C MET A 80 -23.57 -3.80 3.49
N ALA A 81 -23.35 -4.30 4.71
CA ALA A 81 -23.89 -5.58 5.15
C ALA A 81 -25.41 -5.51 5.36
N GLN A 82 -25.92 -4.42 5.92
CA GLN A 82 -27.35 -4.18 6.08
C GLN A 82 -28.03 -3.98 4.72
N TRP A 83 -27.46 -3.15 3.85
CA TRP A 83 -27.96 -2.93 2.49
C TRP A 83 -28.05 -4.24 1.69
N ARG A 84 -27.03 -5.12 1.79
CA ARG A 84 -27.04 -6.46 1.17
C ARG A 84 -28.15 -7.37 1.70
N ARG A 85 -28.55 -7.23 2.97
CA ARG A 85 -29.69 -7.98 3.55
C ARG A 85 -31.01 -7.47 3.02
N ASP A 86 -31.15 -6.16 2.87
CA ASP A 86 -32.37 -5.51 2.41
C ASP A 86 -32.56 -5.63 0.88
N HIS A 87 -31.46 -5.80 0.12
CA HIS A 87 -31.46 -5.85 -1.35
C HIS A 87 -30.85 -7.16 -1.89
N PRO A 88 -31.40 -8.34 -1.55
CA PRO A 88 -30.83 -9.62 -1.99
C PRO A 88 -30.90 -9.83 -3.50
N GLY A 89 -31.88 -9.20 -4.18
CA GLY A 89 -32.03 -9.25 -5.64
C GLY A 89 -30.89 -8.55 -6.38
N ASP A 90 -30.50 -7.35 -5.96
CA ASP A 90 -29.40 -6.59 -6.56
C ASP A 90 -28.04 -7.25 -6.31
N VAL A 91 -27.87 -7.84 -5.13
CA VAL A 91 -26.68 -8.64 -4.79
C VAL A 91 -26.58 -9.89 -5.68
N ALA A 92 -27.70 -10.59 -5.90
CA ALA A 92 -27.75 -11.75 -6.78
C ALA A 92 -27.49 -11.38 -8.24
N ALA A 93 -28.07 -10.28 -8.72
CA ALA A 93 -27.85 -9.76 -10.08
C ALA A 93 -26.38 -9.37 -10.31
N THR A 94 -25.76 -8.69 -9.35
CA THR A 94 -24.34 -8.32 -9.40
C THR A 94 -23.44 -9.56 -9.44
N ARG A 95 -23.73 -10.56 -8.60
CA ARG A 95 -23.00 -11.84 -8.60
C ARG A 95 -23.18 -12.62 -9.90
N ALA A 96 -24.38 -12.65 -10.45
CA ALA A 96 -24.66 -13.30 -11.73
C ALA A 96 -23.90 -12.63 -12.88
N PHE A 97 -23.92 -11.29 -12.94
CA PHE A 97 -23.16 -10.49 -13.90
C PHE A 97 -21.66 -10.79 -13.85
N TRP A 98 -21.07 -10.81 -12.65
CA TRP A 98 -19.65 -11.12 -12.51
C TRP A 98 -19.32 -12.57 -12.82
N LYS A 99 -20.20 -13.52 -12.49
CA LYS A 99 -20.04 -14.94 -12.85
C LYS A 99 -20.06 -15.14 -14.36
N GLU A 100 -20.95 -14.46 -15.08
CA GLU A 100 -21.04 -14.48 -16.54
C GLU A 100 -19.79 -13.83 -17.17
N LYS A 101 -19.35 -12.70 -16.65
CA LYS A 101 -18.12 -12.02 -17.11
C LYS A 101 -16.86 -12.86 -16.86
N GLN A 102 -16.79 -13.56 -15.73
CA GLN A 102 -15.72 -14.52 -15.42
C GLN A 102 -15.77 -15.75 -16.33
N ALA A 103 -16.96 -16.27 -16.65
CA ALA A 103 -17.15 -17.37 -17.60
C ALA A 103 -16.69 -16.97 -19.01
N TYR A 104 -17.12 -15.81 -19.52
CA TYR A 104 -16.67 -15.25 -20.80
C TYR A 104 -15.14 -15.11 -20.85
N ARG A 105 -14.52 -14.58 -19.79
CA ARG A 105 -13.04 -14.47 -19.69
C ARG A 105 -12.36 -15.85 -19.64
N ARG A 106 -12.94 -16.82 -18.94
CA ARG A 106 -12.44 -18.20 -18.86
C ARG A 106 -12.54 -18.91 -20.22
N GLU A 107 -13.65 -18.79 -20.91
CA GLU A 107 -13.86 -19.36 -22.25
C GLU A 107 -12.91 -18.74 -23.27
N ARG A 108 -12.75 -17.40 -23.24
CA ARG A 108 -11.79 -16.68 -24.07
C ARG A 108 -10.34 -17.14 -23.80
N ARG A 109 -9.97 -17.34 -22.53
CA ARG A 109 -8.64 -17.86 -22.15
C ARG A 109 -8.48 -19.35 -22.50
N ALA A 110 -9.52 -20.17 -22.35
CA ALA A 110 -9.50 -21.59 -22.67
C ALA A 110 -9.33 -21.82 -24.17
N GLY A 111 -10.08 -21.09 -25.02
CA GLY A 111 -9.91 -21.15 -26.46
C GLY A 111 -8.54 -20.61 -26.95
N LYS A 112 -7.87 -19.77 -26.16
CA LYS A 112 -6.48 -19.35 -26.41
C LYS A 112 -5.48 -20.41 -25.96
N ARG A 113 -5.70 -21.06 -24.82
CA ARG A 113 -4.88 -22.17 -24.30
C ARG A 113 -4.95 -23.41 -25.18
N GLN A 114 -6.13 -23.74 -25.71
CA GLN A 114 -6.31 -24.85 -26.65
C GLN A 114 -5.52 -24.60 -27.94
N ARG A 115 -5.68 -23.42 -28.56
CA ARG A 115 -4.89 -23.04 -29.74
C ARG A 115 -3.39 -23.02 -29.49
N ARG A 116 -2.95 -22.59 -28.30
CA ARG A 116 -1.54 -22.64 -27.89
C ARG A 116 -1.05 -24.07 -27.68
N ALA A 117 -1.84 -24.93 -27.04
CA ALA A 117 -1.47 -26.33 -26.82
C ALA A 117 -1.42 -27.12 -28.13
N GLU A 118 -2.33 -26.85 -29.07
CA GLU A 118 -2.30 -27.41 -30.43
C GLU A 118 -1.06 -26.94 -31.19
N TYR A 119 -0.73 -25.65 -31.11
CA TYR A 119 0.50 -25.10 -31.68
C TYR A 119 1.75 -25.73 -31.06
N ASP A 120 1.85 -25.77 -29.72
CA ASP A 120 2.99 -26.34 -28.99
C ASP A 120 3.14 -27.85 -29.29
N ALA A 121 2.02 -28.58 -29.44
CA ALA A 121 2.01 -30.00 -29.81
C ALA A 121 2.41 -30.24 -31.27
N GLU A 122 2.03 -29.36 -32.20
CA GLU A 122 2.43 -29.46 -33.60
C GLU A 122 3.88 -29.03 -33.81
N TYR A 123 4.33 -27.99 -33.10
CA TYR A 123 5.71 -27.54 -33.05
C TYR A 123 6.64 -28.64 -32.49
N ALA A 124 6.19 -29.37 -31.47
CA ALA A 124 6.93 -30.50 -30.91
C ALA A 124 7.08 -31.69 -31.87
N LYS A 125 6.27 -31.78 -32.94
CA LYS A 125 6.39 -32.83 -33.97
C LYS A 125 7.51 -32.55 -34.98
N GLY A 126 8.05 -31.33 -35.06
CA GLY A 126 9.20 -30.99 -35.91
C GLY A 126 8.96 -31.30 -37.40
N GLU A 127 9.84 -32.10 -38.02
CA GLU A 127 9.73 -32.52 -39.43
C GLU A 127 8.54 -33.45 -39.73
N ALA A 128 7.93 -34.03 -38.69
CA ALA A 128 6.70 -34.82 -38.80
C ALA A 128 5.42 -33.97 -38.60
N SER A 129 5.57 -32.64 -38.49
CA SER A 129 4.43 -31.73 -38.44
C SER A 129 3.67 -31.73 -39.77
N THR A 130 2.36 -31.60 -39.67
CA THR A 130 1.43 -31.53 -40.80
C THR A 130 1.34 -30.12 -41.40
N TRP A 131 2.02 -29.14 -40.80
CA TRP A 131 2.01 -27.74 -41.20
C TRP A 131 3.36 -27.41 -41.88
N GLY A 132 3.32 -26.76 -43.04
CA GLY A 132 4.53 -26.41 -43.79
C GLY A 132 5.35 -25.31 -43.12
N GLU A 133 6.64 -25.22 -43.45
CA GLU A 133 7.62 -24.29 -42.85
C GLU A 133 7.27 -22.79 -43.04
N ASN A 134 6.41 -22.46 -44.01
CA ASN A 134 5.95 -21.10 -44.30
C ASN A 134 4.41 -20.96 -44.26
N ASP A 135 3.74 -21.75 -43.40
CA ASP A 135 2.28 -21.68 -43.20
C ASP A 135 1.88 -20.45 -42.37
N GLU A 136 0.89 -19.67 -42.85
CA GLU A 136 0.37 -18.45 -42.19
C GLU A 136 -0.14 -18.70 -40.75
N ARG A 137 -0.46 -19.95 -40.43
CA ARG A 137 -0.86 -20.37 -39.07
C ARG A 137 0.26 -20.21 -38.04
N TRP A 138 1.53 -20.27 -38.46
CA TRP A 138 2.67 -20.00 -37.58
C TRP A 138 2.68 -18.53 -37.12
N PHE A 139 2.31 -17.59 -38.01
CA PHE A 139 2.35 -16.15 -37.74
C PHE A 139 1.15 -15.64 -36.92
N SER A 140 -0.01 -16.31 -37.02
CA SER A 140 -1.20 -16.02 -36.21
C SER A 140 -0.97 -16.20 -34.70
N TYR A 141 -0.05 -17.09 -34.32
CA TYR A 141 0.33 -17.34 -32.92
C TYR A 141 1.06 -16.13 -32.28
N LEU A 142 2.08 -15.61 -32.96
CA LEU A 142 2.91 -14.48 -32.48
C LEU A 142 2.12 -13.18 -32.35
N SER A 143 1.15 -12.93 -33.23
CA SER A 143 0.27 -11.74 -33.16
C SER A 143 -0.75 -11.85 -32.01
N SER A 144 -1.21 -13.05 -31.67
CA SER A 144 -2.19 -13.29 -30.60
C SER A 144 -1.59 -13.23 -29.19
N THR A 145 -0.30 -13.53 -29.03
CA THR A 145 0.40 -13.46 -27.73
C THR A 145 0.98 -12.08 -27.40
N ALA A 146 1.15 -11.20 -28.39
CA ALA A 146 1.88 -9.93 -28.19
C ALA A 146 1.10 -8.83 -27.46
N SER A 147 -0.23 -8.94 -27.31
CA SER A 147 -1.05 -7.81 -26.84
C SER A 147 -1.49 -7.82 -25.37
N GLU A 148 -1.48 -8.93 -24.63
CA GLU A 148 -2.14 -8.92 -23.30
C GLU A 148 -1.55 -9.96 -22.32
N ASP A 149 -0.45 -9.60 -21.65
CA ASP A 149 -0.07 -10.13 -20.32
C ASP A 149 0.65 -9.02 -19.53
N THR A 150 0.04 -7.83 -19.46
CA THR A 150 0.22 -6.97 -18.28
C THR A 150 -0.77 -7.47 -17.23
N PRO A 151 -0.31 -8.03 -16.10
CA PRO A 151 -1.19 -8.25 -14.97
C PRO A 151 -1.68 -6.88 -14.54
N SER A 152 -2.93 -6.52 -14.85
CA SER A 152 -3.57 -5.40 -14.19
C SER A 152 -3.68 -5.78 -12.72
N GLU A 153 -3.03 -5.02 -11.85
CA GLU A 153 -2.98 -5.19 -10.39
C GLU A 153 -4.32 -4.96 -9.68
N ASP A 154 -5.43 -5.09 -10.41
CA ASP A 154 -6.79 -5.03 -9.88
C ASP A 154 -7.41 -6.44 -9.98
N GLU A 155 -7.85 -7.14 -8.94
CA GLU A 155 -7.95 -6.84 -7.51
C GLU A 155 -8.48 -8.17 -6.91
N ASP A 156 -7.67 -8.89 -6.15
CA ASP A 156 -8.14 -9.96 -5.26
C ASP A 156 -8.77 -9.28 -4.02
N PHE A 157 -10.00 -8.81 -4.17
CA PHE A 157 -10.84 -8.40 -3.03
C PHE A 157 -11.91 -9.47 -2.76
N GLU A 158 -11.46 -10.66 -2.37
CA GLU A 158 -12.29 -11.64 -1.67
C GLU A 158 -11.51 -12.09 -0.42
N ASN A 159 -11.97 -11.61 0.75
CA ASN A 159 -11.75 -12.21 2.05
C ASN A 159 -13.10 -12.70 2.59
#